data_AF-A0A1Y5F2I7-F1
#
_entry.id   AF-A0A1Y5F2I7-F1
#
_cell.length_a   1.000
_cell.length_b   1.000
_cell.length_c   1.000
_cell.angle_alpha   90.00
_cell.angle_beta   90.00
_cell.angle_gamma   90.00
#
_symmetry.space_group_name_H-M   'P 1'
#
loop_
_entity.id
_entity.type
_entity.pdbx_description
1 polymer ?
#
loop_
_entity_poly.entity_id
_entity_poly.type
_entity_poly.pdbx_seq_one_letter_code
_entity_poly.pdbx_strand_id
1 'polypeptide(L)'
;MDDILKSIKAFLYERTASPLFGAYVVAWSVWNYRSITILLSGENIDKKFSAIDKLYEPLTFTILNHPLSIYGELFHGVIIPIVATMLYIYLYPLLAVPVYEHSLKKQQELRKVKQKEENNRLLSIEESRELRKKIALLEVKIDEDTEGYRKQIKSLTEVISAAENNNSNKLINIVGADNEELDRYIEKQIQSLPEGDFQLANLFGDGWPELNTSNKQSLGKRLRKYVERGDFINISIKGKGSGNQLIYNKATPLLVEQIVLTDKETILLSFIDQEGVFGPPDDLNINDAKKAGNGLEDKGLIESTQDGTQLTSLGLEWMLKFRVENNMSSKNQGVSQLDLVT
;
A
#
# COMPACT_ATOMS: atom_id res chain seq x y z
N MET A 1 14.89 43.03 30.96
CA MET A 1 16.20 43.38 30.37
C MET A 1 16.20 43.15 28.85
N ASP A 2 15.53 42.11 28.36
CA ASP A 2 15.50 41.78 26.92
C ASP A 2 14.86 42.85 26.04
N ASP A 3 13.89 43.62 26.54
CA ASP A 3 13.25 44.70 25.78
C ASP A 3 14.18 45.89 25.54
N ILE A 4 15.13 46.13 26.45
CA ILE A 4 16.19 47.14 26.28
C ILE A 4 17.18 46.68 25.21
N LEU A 5 17.53 45.39 25.20
CA LEU A 5 18.39 44.83 24.16
C LEU A 5 17.70 44.81 22.79
N LYS A 6 16.39 44.57 22.73
CA LYS A 6 15.60 44.64 21.49
C LYS A 6 15.47 46.07 20.97
N SER A 7 15.23 47.06 21.83
CA SER A 7 15.16 48.47 21.42
C SER A 7 16.51 49.02 20.96
N ILE A 8 17.61 48.64 21.63
CA ILE A 8 18.98 48.97 21.20
C ILE A 8 19.29 48.32 19.85
N LYS A 9 18.92 47.03 19.66
CA LYS A 9 19.10 46.35 18.37
C LYS A 9 18.26 47.00 17.25
N ALA A 10 16.99 47.29 17.49
CA ALA A 10 16.12 47.93 16.50
C ALA A 10 16.66 49.31 16.10
N PHE A 11 17.10 50.12 17.08
CA PHE A 11 17.70 51.43 16.85
C PHE A 11 19.05 51.34 16.11
N LEU A 12 19.88 50.34 16.45
CA LEU A 12 21.10 50.04 15.72
C LEU A 12 20.79 49.63 14.28
N TYR A 13 19.78 48.79 14.02
CA TYR A 13 19.36 48.41 12.67
C TYR A 13 18.85 49.61 11.85
N GLU A 14 18.11 50.54 12.48
CA GLU A 14 17.59 51.73 11.82
C GLU A 14 18.68 52.76 11.50
N ARG A 15 19.66 52.96 12.41
CA ARG A 15 20.77 53.92 12.21
C ARG A 15 22.02 53.33 11.53
N THR A 16 22.18 52.01 11.50
CA THR A 16 23.18 51.33 10.64
C THR A 16 22.83 51.39 9.16
N ALA A 17 21.65 51.93 8.81
CA ALA A 17 21.30 52.30 7.44
C ALA A 17 22.28 53.32 6.82
N SER A 18 23.09 54.03 7.64
CA SER A 18 24.27 54.75 7.16
C SER A 18 25.55 53.97 7.53
N PRO A 19 26.14 53.20 6.59
CA PRO A 19 27.42 52.52 6.79
C PRO A 19 28.53 53.45 7.30
N LEU A 20 28.44 54.75 6.96
CA LEU A 20 29.40 55.76 7.37
C LEU A 20 29.33 56.08 8.85
N PHE A 21 28.12 56.23 9.41
CA PHE A 21 27.96 56.52 10.84
C PHE A 21 28.35 55.32 11.69
N GLY A 22 27.97 54.11 11.29
CA GLY A 22 28.36 52.88 11.97
C GLY A 22 29.88 52.69 12.00
N ALA A 23 30.54 52.83 10.85
CA ALA A 23 31.99 52.74 10.75
C ALA A 23 32.69 53.85 11.57
N TYR A 24 32.13 55.06 11.60
CA TYR A 24 32.64 56.16 12.42
C TYR A 24 32.59 55.87 13.91
N VAL A 25 31.46 55.40 14.44
CA VAL A 25 31.35 55.08 15.87
C VAL A 25 32.34 53.99 16.27
N VAL A 26 32.53 52.96 15.43
CA VAL A 26 33.51 51.90 15.68
C VAL A 26 34.94 52.44 15.60
N ALA A 27 35.28 53.19 14.55
CA ALA A 27 36.60 53.80 14.40
C ALA A 27 36.93 54.75 15.55
N TRP A 28 35.95 55.56 15.97
CA TRP A 28 36.06 56.46 17.12
C TRP A 28 36.32 55.68 18.41
N SER A 29 35.57 54.59 18.64
CA SER A 29 35.70 53.78 19.85
C SER A 29 37.05 53.05 19.91
N VAL A 30 37.51 52.52 18.78
CA VAL A 30 38.82 51.87 18.66
C VAL A 30 39.94 52.88 18.84
N TRP A 31 39.83 54.06 18.23
CA TRP A 31 40.86 55.09 18.33
C TRP A 31 40.93 55.72 19.73
N ASN A 32 39.77 55.99 20.35
CA ASN A 32 39.64 56.59 21.67
C ASN A 32 39.45 55.53 22.79
N TYR A 33 39.99 54.32 22.61
CA TYR A 33 39.84 53.24 23.58
C TYR A 33 40.38 53.61 24.98
N ARG A 34 41.42 54.45 25.04
CA ARG A 34 41.99 54.95 26.31
C ARG A 34 40.99 55.80 27.08
N SER A 35 40.28 56.68 26.39
CA SER A 35 39.23 57.53 26.97
C SER A 35 38.10 56.68 27.54
N ILE A 36 37.65 55.65 26.80
CA ILE A 36 36.65 54.69 27.27
C ILE A 36 37.16 53.92 28.51
N THR A 37 38.42 53.48 28.48
CA THR A 37 39.04 52.76 29.60
C THR A 37 39.15 53.63 30.86
N ILE A 38 39.51 54.90 30.71
CA ILE A 38 39.57 55.86 31.82
C ILE A 38 38.17 56.12 32.39
N LEU A 39 37.16 56.29 31.54
CA LEU A 39 35.76 56.48 31.97
C LEU A 39 35.23 55.27 32.76
N LEU A 40 35.55 54.06 32.31
CA LEU A 40 35.15 52.80 32.95
C LEU A 40 36.00 52.42 34.17
N SER A 41 37.12 53.10 34.41
CA SER A 41 37.96 52.83 35.58
C SER A 41 37.22 53.14 36.89
N GLY A 42 37.61 52.49 37.99
CA GLY A 42 37.03 52.74 39.32
C GLY A 42 37.56 54.01 40.02
N GLU A 43 38.32 54.86 39.33
CA GLU A 43 38.96 56.06 39.91
C GLU A 43 37.95 57.18 40.23
N ASN A 44 38.36 58.09 41.12
CA ASN A 44 37.60 59.31 41.42
C ASN A 44 37.41 60.19 40.18
N ILE A 45 36.26 60.86 40.10
CA ILE A 45 35.84 61.67 38.95
C ILE A 45 36.90 62.72 38.56
N ASP A 46 37.51 63.40 39.54
CA ASP A 46 38.52 64.44 39.29
C ASP A 46 39.78 63.90 38.60
N LYS A 47 40.20 62.68 38.98
CA LYS A 47 41.34 61.99 38.37
C LYS A 47 41.03 61.53 36.95
N LYS A 48 39.79 61.14 36.67
CA LYS A 48 39.35 60.76 35.32
C LYS A 48 39.41 61.94 34.37
N PHE A 49 38.84 63.09 34.76
CA PHE A 49 38.91 64.30 33.92
C PHE A 49 40.35 64.76 33.73
N SER A 50 41.15 64.80 34.80
CA SER A 50 42.57 65.15 34.68
C SER A 50 43.36 64.21 33.75
N ALA A 51 43.01 62.92 33.72
CA ALA A 51 43.64 61.95 32.82
C ALA A 51 43.14 62.10 31.37
N ILE A 52 41.88 62.49 31.17
CA ILE A 52 41.30 62.79 29.86
C ILE A 52 41.91 64.08 29.28
N ASP A 53 42.05 65.14 30.07
CA ASP A 53 42.64 66.41 29.64
C ASP A 53 44.09 66.22 29.16
N LYS A 54 44.86 65.41 29.90
CA LYS A 54 46.22 65.00 29.50
C LYS A 54 46.26 64.17 28.23
N LEU A 55 45.23 63.37 27.97
CA LEU A 55 45.15 62.53 26.78
C LEU A 55 44.87 63.36 25.52
N TYR A 56 44.19 64.50 25.65
CA TYR A 56 43.81 65.40 24.57
C TYR A 56 44.59 66.71 24.54
N GLU A 57 45.83 66.70 25.02
CA GLU A 57 46.70 67.89 24.99
C GLU A 57 46.80 68.48 23.56
N PRO A 58 46.83 69.82 23.43
CA PRO A 58 46.90 70.46 22.12
C PRO A 58 48.14 70.02 21.34
N LEU A 59 47.94 69.64 20.09
CA LEU A 59 49.04 69.33 19.19
C LEU A 59 49.58 70.63 18.61
N THR A 60 50.84 70.91 18.89
CA THR A 60 51.56 72.05 18.33
C THR A 60 52.43 71.57 17.17
N PHE A 61 52.15 72.08 15.98
CA PHE A 61 52.96 71.82 14.79
C PHE A 61 53.63 73.12 14.37
N THR A 62 54.94 73.10 14.15
CA THR A 62 55.66 74.25 13.58
C THR A 62 55.77 74.08 12.07
N ILE A 63 55.04 74.89 11.31
CA ILE A 63 55.08 74.88 9.84
C ILE A 63 55.61 76.24 9.39
N LEU A 64 56.70 76.24 8.61
CA LEU A 64 57.33 77.48 8.09
C LEU A 64 57.60 78.54 9.16
N ASN A 65 58.18 78.13 10.30
CA ASN A 65 58.48 78.98 11.47
C ASN A 65 57.26 79.61 12.18
N HIS A 66 56.03 79.22 11.83
CA HIS A 66 54.83 79.62 12.56
C HIS A 66 54.26 78.44 13.36
N PRO A 67 54.08 78.56 14.69
CA PRO A 67 53.45 77.53 15.49
C PRO A 67 51.94 77.55 15.25
N LEU A 68 51.41 76.45 14.72
CA LEU A 68 49.98 76.18 14.62
C LEU A 68 49.60 75.25 15.77
N SER A 69 48.75 75.74 16.68
CA SER A 69 48.16 74.91 17.73
C SER A 69 46.77 74.49 17.30
N ILE A 70 46.52 73.18 17.28
CA ILE A 70 45.21 72.60 17.00
C ILE A 70 44.68 72.03 18.31
N TYR A 71 43.40 72.27 18.61
CA TYR A 71 42.73 71.67 19.75
C TYR A 71 42.83 70.14 19.68
N GLY A 72 43.51 69.53 20.65
CA GLY A 72 43.77 68.08 20.68
C GLY A 72 42.48 67.26 20.72
N GLU A 73 41.46 67.78 21.41
CA GLU A 73 40.12 67.21 21.47
C GLU A 73 39.48 67.04 20.08
N LEU A 74 39.56 68.07 19.22
CA LEU A 74 39.00 67.99 17.87
C LEU A 74 39.80 67.03 16.99
N PHE A 75 41.12 67.03 17.15
CA PHE A 75 42.00 66.21 16.32
C PHE A 75 41.85 64.72 16.62
N HIS A 76 41.98 64.32 17.89
CA HIS A 76 41.85 62.92 18.32
C HIS A 76 40.39 62.47 18.40
N GLY A 77 39.48 63.37 18.77
CA GLY A 77 38.06 63.04 18.95
C GLY A 77 37.25 63.03 17.66
N VAL A 78 37.63 63.80 16.63
CA VAL A 78 36.81 63.93 15.41
C VAL A 78 37.62 63.64 14.15
N ILE A 79 38.73 64.36 13.94
CA ILE A 79 39.47 64.32 12.66
C ILE A 79 40.04 62.93 12.40
N ILE A 80 40.78 62.35 13.35
CA ILE A 80 41.40 61.04 13.12
C ILE A 80 40.35 59.93 12.93
N PRO A 81 39.30 59.82 13.75
CA PRO A 81 38.23 58.85 13.51
C PRO A 81 37.53 59.03 12.15
N ILE A 82 37.30 60.26 11.67
CA ILE A 82 36.77 60.50 10.31
C ILE A 82 37.73 59.97 9.25
N VAL A 83 39.03 60.30 9.35
CA VAL A 83 40.04 59.83 8.38
C VAL A 83 40.14 58.30 8.40
N ALA A 84 40.17 57.69 9.59
CA ALA A 84 40.17 56.24 9.73
C ALA A 84 38.92 55.60 9.14
N THR A 85 37.76 56.25 9.28
CA THR A 85 36.49 55.80 8.69
C THR A 85 36.53 55.88 7.17
N MET A 86 37.02 56.99 6.61
CA MET A 86 37.18 57.13 5.15
C MET A 86 38.17 56.10 4.61
N LEU A 87 39.32 55.94 5.26
CA LEU A 87 40.29 54.91 4.89
C LEU A 87 39.65 53.53 4.95
N TYR A 88 38.92 53.20 6.01
CA TYR A 88 38.21 51.93 6.09
C TYR A 88 37.21 51.76 4.95
N ILE A 89 36.34 52.75 4.69
CA ILE A 89 35.29 52.66 3.66
C ILE A 89 35.86 52.59 2.25
N TYR A 90 36.97 53.27 1.94
CA TYR A 90 37.52 53.31 0.58
C TYR A 90 38.63 52.30 0.35
N LEU A 91 39.51 52.09 1.32
CA LEU A 91 40.65 51.16 1.21
C LEU A 91 40.19 49.70 1.34
N TYR A 92 39.23 49.42 2.23
CA TYR A 92 38.78 48.03 2.43
C TYR A 92 38.17 47.43 1.15
N PRO A 93 37.23 48.08 0.43
CA PRO A 93 36.71 47.53 -0.82
C PRO A 93 37.80 47.35 -1.87
N LEU A 94 38.75 48.28 -1.97
CA LEU A 94 39.85 48.20 -2.93
C LEU A 94 40.71 46.94 -2.69
N LEU A 95 40.99 46.61 -1.42
CA LEU A 95 41.71 45.39 -1.05
C LEU A 95 40.83 44.13 -1.14
N ALA A 96 39.52 44.26 -0.92
CA ALA A 96 38.58 43.13 -0.89
C ALA A 96 38.24 42.60 -2.29
N VAL A 97 38.17 43.46 -3.32
CA VAL A 97 37.86 43.07 -4.71
C VAL A 97 38.75 41.94 -5.23
N PRO A 98 40.10 42.03 -5.22
CA PRO A 98 40.94 40.96 -5.76
C PRO A 98 40.83 39.66 -4.96
N VAL A 99 40.66 39.74 -3.64
CA VAL A 99 40.45 38.57 -2.77
C VAL A 99 39.14 37.88 -3.12
N TYR A 100 38.08 38.67 -3.33
CA TYR A 100 36.78 38.16 -3.72
C TYR A 100 36.80 37.52 -5.11
N GLU A 101 37.44 38.16 -6.09
CA GLU A 101 37.61 37.59 -7.43
C GLU A 101 38.39 36.27 -7.40
N HIS A 102 39.48 36.20 -6.64
CA HIS A 102 40.26 34.97 -6.49
C HIS A 102 39.41 33.86 -5.84
N SER A 103 38.66 34.19 -4.79
CA SER A 103 37.73 33.26 -4.13
C SER A 103 36.67 32.75 -5.09
N LEU A 104 36.06 33.63 -5.89
CA LEU A 104 35.01 33.28 -6.84
C LEU A 104 35.53 32.38 -7.97
N LYS A 105 36.74 32.68 -8.49
CA LYS A 105 37.44 31.80 -9.45
C LYS A 105 37.68 30.41 -8.86
N LYS A 106 38.17 30.32 -7.61
CA LYS A 106 38.39 29.03 -6.93
C LYS A 106 37.10 28.25 -6.71
N GLN A 107 36.01 28.92 -6.34
CA GLN A 107 34.71 28.26 -6.22
C GLN A 107 34.20 27.73 -7.57
N GLN A 108 34.39 28.47 -8.66
CA GLN A 108 34.06 28.00 -10.00
C GLN A 108 34.91 26.80 -10.42
N GLU A 109 36.21 26.83 -10.15
CA GLU A 109 37.12 25.68 -10.40
C GLU A 109 36.67 24.45 -9.62
N LEU A 110 36.40 24.59 -8.32
CA LEU A 110 35.92 23.49 -7.48
C LEU A 110 34.58 22.93 -7.97
N ARG A 111 33.64 23.78 -8.42
CA ARG A 111 32.39 23.32 -9.03
C ARG A 111 32.63 22.53 -10.31
N LYS A 112 33.57 22.96 -11.15
CA LYS A 112 33.94 22.22 -12.38
C LYS A 112 34.56 20.86 -12.05
N VAL A 113 35.45 20.80 -11.06
CA VAL A 113 36.05 19.53 -10.61
C VAL A 113 34.96 18.61 -10.03
N LYS A 114 34.12 19.13 -9.14
CA LYS A 114 33.00 18.38 -8.55
C LYS A 114 32.06 17.80 -9.60
N GLN A 115 31.68 18.60 -10.61
CA GLN A 115 30.85 18.13 -11.72
C GLN A 115 31.52 17.04 -12.56
N LYS A 116 32.83 17.13 -12.74
CA LYS A 116 33.62 16.11 -13.46
C LYS A 116 33.64 14.78 -12.69
N GLU A 117 33.85 14.84 -11.37
CA GLU A 117 33.91 13.65 -10.51
C GLU A 117 32.54 13.01 -10.26
N GLU A 118 31.48 13.81 -10.10
CA GLU A 118 30.15 13.29 -9.78
C GLU A 118 29.40 12.70 -10.99
N ASN A 119 29.98 12.72 -12.21
CA ASN A 119 29.31 12.40 -13.49
C ASN A 119 27.98 13.14 -13.74
N ASN A 120 27.60 14.07 -12.84
CA ASN A 120 26.42 14.91 -12.93
C ASN A 120 26.75 16.10 -13.82
N ARG A 121 26.71 15.87 -15.13
CA ARG A 121 26.75 16.94 -16.11
C ARG A 121 25.51 17.83 -15.91
N LEU A 122 25.71 19.05 -15.43
CA LEU A 122 24.66 20.08 -15.50
C LEU A 122 24.25 20.21 -16.97
N LEU A 123 22.95 20.02 -17.23
CA LEU A 123 22.40 20.20 -18.57
C LEU A 123 22.72 21.62 -19.03
N SER A 124 23.24 21.74 -20.24
CA SER A 124 23.30 23.03 -20.94
C SER A 124 21.90 23.64 -21.05
N ILE A 125 21.82 24.95 -21.29
CA ILE A 125 20.53 25.64 -21.45
C ILE A 125 19.75 25.01 -22.60
N GLU A 126 20.45 24.60 -23.66
CA GLU A 126 19.93 23.91 -24.82
C GLU A 126 19.36 22.54 -24.45
N GLU A 127 20.12 21.72 -23.70
CA GLU A 127 19.67 20.41 -23.23
C GLU A 127 18.48 20.51 -22.27
N SER A 128 18.47 21.54 -21.40
CA SER A 128 17.34 21.81 -20.50
C SER A 128 16.08 22.20 -21.28
N ARG A 129 16.21 23.01 -22.34
CA ARG A 129 15.11 23.36 -23.24
C ARG A 129 14.59 22.15 -24.01
N GLU A 130 15.47 21.30 -24.51
CA GLU A 130 15.07 20.06 -25.20
C GLU A 130 14.36 19.10 -24.25
N LEU A 131 14.86 18.94 -23.02
CA LEU A 131 14.23 18.11 -22.00
C LEU A 131 12.83 18.62 -21.66
N ARG A 132 12.64 19.93 -21.49
CA ARG A 132 11.31 20.52 -21.27
C ARG A 132 10.35 20.27 -22.43
N LYS A 133 10.84 20.33 -23.68
CA LYS A 133 10.01 19.97 -24.86
C LYS A 133 9.61 18.49 -24.83
N LYS A 134 10.53 17.59 -24.48
CA LYS A 134 10.23 16.16 -24.35
C LYS A 134 9.20 15.89 -23.25
N ILE A 135 9.32 16.57 -22.11
CA ILE A 135 8.33 16.47 -21.02
C ILE A 135 6.96 16.95 -21.49
N ALA A 136 6.87 18.12 -22.12
CA ALA A 136 5.60 18.63 -22.64
C ALA A 136 4.96 17.70 -23.69
N LEU A 137 5.76 17.10 -24.57
CA LEU A 137 5.26 16.11 -25.54
C LEU A 137 4.77 14.82 -24.86
N LEU A 138 5.45 14.37 -23.80
CA LEU A 138 5.03 13.21 -23.02
C LEU A 138 3.73 13.47 -22.26
N GLU A 139 3.55 14.67 -21.72
CA GLU A 139 2.30 15.07 -21.04
C GLU A 139 1.11 15.03 -22.00
N VAL A 140 1.26 15.60 -23.20
CA VAL A 140 0.22 15.53 -24.24
C VAL A 140 -0.12 14.09 -24.59
N LYS A 141 0.89 13.22 -24.74
CA LYS A 141 0.67 11.80 -25.04
C LYS A 141 -0.06 11.08 -23.90
N ILE A 142 0.29 11.37 -22.65
CA ILE A 142 -0.38 10.79 -21.47
C ILE A 142 -1.84 11.23 -21.42
N ASP A 143 -2.14 12.49 -21.74
CA ASP A 143 -3.51 12.99 -21.81
C ASP A 143 -4.32 12.29 -22.90
N GLU A 144 -3.76 12.14 -24.11
CA GLU A 144 -4.37 11.38 -25.21
C GLU A 144 -4.65 9.92 -24.83
N ASP A 145 -3.68 9.23 -24.24
CA ASP A 145 -3.81 7.85 -23.78
C ASP A 145 -4.90 7.74 -22.68
N THR A 146 -4.93 8.71 -21.75
CA THR A 146 -5.92 8.75 -20.67
C THR A 146 -7.34 8.96 -21.20
N GLU A 147 -7.53 9.83 -22.20
CA GLU A 147 -8.81 9.99 -22.86
C GLU A 147 -9.24 8.72 -23.61
N GLY A 148 -8.29 8.04 -24.26
CA GLY A 148 -8.51 6.74 -24.90
C GLY A 148 -9.02 5.70 -23.91
N TYR A 149 -8.34 5.55 -22.78
CA TYR A 149 -8.75 4.61 -21.72
C TYR A 149 -10.09 4.98 -21.10
N ARG A 150 -10.39 6.27 -20.89
CA ARG A 150 -11.70 6.70 -20.39
C ARG A 150 -12.84 6.34 -21.34
N LYS A 151 -12.63 6.48 -22.65
CA LYS A 151 -13.61 6.06 -23.67
C LYS A 151 -13.84 4.55 -23.63
N GLN A 152 -12.76 3.77 -23.51
CA GLN A 152 -12.86 2.30 -23.38
C GLN A 152 -13.61 1.90 -22.10
N ILE A 153 -13.25 2.45 -20.95
CA ILE A 153 -13.95 2.20 -19.68
C ILE A 153 -15.43 2.53 -19.82
N LYS A 154 -15.77 3.69 -20.38
CA LYS A 154 -17.17 4.08 -20.60
C LYS A 154 -17.91 3.06 -21.46
N SER A 155 -17.33 2.64 -22.59
CA SER A 155 -17.96 1.64 -23.47
C SER A 155 -18.11 0.27 -22.80
N LEU A 156 -17.13 -0.16 -21.99
CA LEU A 156 -17.20 -1.43 -21.26
C LEU A 156 -18.24 -1.37 -20.15
N THR A 157 -18.34 -0.26 -19.42
CA THR A 157 -19.39 -0.05 -18.41
C THR A 157 -20.78 -0.03 -19.04
N GLU A 158 -20.94 0.57 -20.22
CA GLU A 158 -22.20 0.53 -20.97
C GLU A 158 -22.56 -0.91 -21.37
N VAL A 159 -21.58 -1.71 -21.82
CA VAL A 159 -21.80 -3.13 -22.15
C VAL A 159 -22.15 -3.97 -20.92
N ILE A 160 -21.44 -3.76 -19.80
CA ILE A 160 -21.70 -4.47 -18.54
C ILE A 160 -23.10 -4.12 -18.01
N SER A 161 -23.44 -2.84 -17.93
CA SER A 161 -24.77 -2.41 -17.45
C SER A 161 -25.91 -2.91 -18.36
N ALA A 162 -25.69 -2.96 -19.68
CA ALA A 162 -26.64 -3.58 -20.60
C ALA A 162 -26.80 -5.10 -20.36
N ALA A 163 -25.70 -5.81 -20.09
CA ALA A 163 -25.73 -7.23 -19.78
C ALA A 163 -26.38 -7.53 -18.42
N GLU A 164 -26.10 -6.72 -17.39
CA GLU A 164 -26.70 -6.80 -16.07
C GLU A 164 -28.22 -6.56 -16.12
N ASN A 165 -28.67 -5.49 -16.79
CA ASN A 165 -30.09 -5.21 -16.97
C ASN A 165 -30.83 -6.35 -17.69
N ASN A 166 -30.19 -6.96 -18.70
CA ASN A 166 -30.76 -8.12 -19.39
C ASN A 166 -30.84 -9.36 -18.47
N ASN A 167 -29.85 -9.57 -17.61
CA ASN A 167 -29.85 -10.66 -16.64
C ASN A 167 -30.88 -10.47 -15.53
N SER A 168 -31.01 -9.27 -14.95
CA SER A 168 -32.03 -8.92 -13.96
C SER A 168 -33.44 -9.15 -14.50
N ASN A 169 -33.73 -8.66 -15.71
CA ASN A 169 -35.03 -8.89 -16.37
C ASN A 169 -35.31 -10.38 -16.59
N LYS A 170 -34.29 -11.16 -16.97
CA LYS A 170 -34.44 -12.61 -17.14
C LYS A 170 -34.72 -13.33 -15.81
N LEU A 171 -34.06 -12.92 -14.72
CA LEU A 171 -34.27 -13.46 -13.38
C LEU A 171 -35.68 -13.19 -12.86
N ILE A 172 -36.18 -11.97 -13.04
CA ILE A 172 -37.55 -11.59 -12.66
C ILE A 172 -38.57 -12.46 -13.41
N ASN A 173 -38.36 -12.68 -14.72
CA ASN A 173 -39.24 -13.54 -15.53
C ASN A 173 -39.20 -15.01 -15.07
N ILE A 174 -38.02 -15.56 -14.75
CA ILE A 174 -37.89 -16.96 -14.30
C ILE A 174 -38.53 -17.17 -12.93
N VAL A 175 -38.43 -16.20 -12.01
CA VAL A 175 -39.04 -16.31 -10.67
C VAL A 175 -40.57 -16.24 -10.74
N GLY A 176 -41.12 -15.59 -11.76
CA GLY A 176 -42.56 -15.58 -12.07
C GLY A 176 -43.04 -16.76 -12.94
N ALA A 177 -42.13 -17.59 -13.46
CA ALA A 177 -42.44 -18.72 -14.30
C ALA A 177 -42.95 -19.93 -13.50
N ASP A 178 -43.41 -20.97 -14.21
CA ASP A 178 -43.84 -22.21 -13.59
C ASP A 178 -42.71 -22.86 -12.78
N ASN A 179 -43.10 -23.62 -11.76
CA ASN A 179 -42.24 -24.28 -10.82
C ASN A 179 -41.14 -25.12 -11.50
N GLU A 180 -41.44 -25.83 -12.59
CA GLU A 180 -40.46 -26.67 -13.27
C GLU A 180 -39.33 -25.89 -13.95
N GLU A 181 -39.58 -24.68 -14.45
CA GLU A 181 -38.55 -23.85 -15.08
C GLU A 181 -37.58 -23.29 -14.04
N LEU A 182 -38.12 -22.86 -12.90
CA LEU A 182 -37.32 -22.38 -11.77
C LEU A 182 -36.44 -23.48 -11.19
N ASP A 183 -36.93 -24.73 -11.12
CA ASP A 183 -36.14 -25.87 -10.66
C ASP A 183 -34.96 -26.17 -11.56
N ARG A 184 -35.21 -26.26 -12.87
CA ARG A 184 -34.15 -26.45 -13.87
C ARG A 184 -33.12 -25.34 -13.81
N TYR A 185 -33.55 -24.10 -13.53
CA TYR A 185 -32.64 -22.99 -13.35
C TYR A 185 -31.76 -23.15 -12.10
N ILE A 186 -32.36 -23.47 -10.94
CA ILE A 186 -31.63 -23.68 -9.68
C ILE A 186 -30.58 -24.79 -9.84
N GLU A 187 -30.99 -25.93 -10.42
CA GLU A 187 -30.09 -27.06 -10.67
C GLU A 187 -28.89 -26.65 -11.55
N LYS A 188 -29.15 -25.92 -12.64
CA LYS A 188 -28.08 -25.44 -13.53
C LYS A 188 -27.11 -24.49 -12.82
N GLN A 189 -27.61 -23.57 -11.99
CA GLN A 189 -26.75 -22.65 -11.24
C GLN A 189 -25.89 -23.40 -10.21
N ILE A 190 -26.50 -24.32 -9.48
CA ILE A 190 -25.80 -25.20 -8.55
C ILE A 190 -24.66 -25.96 -9.24
N GLN A 191 -24.90 -26.53 -10.42
CA GLN A 191 -23.89 -27.26 -11.18
C GLN A 191 -22.71 -26.35 -11.56
N SER A 192 -22.97 -25.09 -11.91
CA SER A 192 -21.95 -24.12 -12.31
C SER A 192 -21.13 -23.50 -11.17
N LEU A 193 -21.63 -23.57 -9.92
CA LEU A 193 -20.91 -23.00 -8.77
C LEU A 193 -19.59 -23.74 -8.49
N PRO A 194 -18.54 -23.03 -8.06
CA PRO A 194 -17.33 -23.67 -7.55
C PRO A 194 -17.64 -24.47 -6.27
N GLU A 195 -16.73 -25.38 -5.93
CA GLU A 195 -16.80 -26.16 -4.70
C GLU A 195 -16.63 -25.28 -3.47
N GLY A 196 -17.22 -25.72 -2.35
CA GLY A 196 -17.13 -25.03 -1.06
C GLY A 196 -18.45 -24.44 -0.57
N ASP A 197 -18.34 -23.52 0.39
CA ASP A 197 -19.49 -22.90 1.02
C ASP A 197 -20.11 -21.82 0.12
N PHE A 198 -21.42 -21.88 -0.07
CA PHE A 198 -22.17 -20.86 -0.80
C PHE A 198 -23.48 -20.53 -0.09
N GLN A 199 -23.97 -19.32 -0.35
CA GLN A 199 -25.27 -18.84 0.11
C GLN A 199 -26.24 -18.78 -1.08
N LEU A 200 -27.53 -18.67 -0.78
CA LEU A 200 -28.56 -18.54 -1.82
C LEU A 200 -28.32 -17.32 -2.72
N ALA A 201 -27.76 -16.24 -2.18
CA ALA A 201 -27.37 -15.06 -2.96
C ALA A 201 -26.36 -15.37 -4.08
N ASN A 202 -25.46 -16.32 -3.86
CA ASN A 202 -24.46 -16.72 -4.86
C ASN A 202 -25.07 -17.44 -6.07
N LEU A 203 -26.24 -18.07 -5.91
CA LEU A 203 -26.94 -18.76 -7.00
C LEU A 203 -27.62 -17.80 -7.98
N PHE A 204 -28.04 -16.62 -7.50
CA PHE A 204 -28.81 -15.66 -8.29
C PHE A 204 -28.02 -14.38 -8.65
N GLY A 205 -26.80 -14.24 -8.13
CA GLY A 205 -25.89 -13.13 -8.46
C GLY A 205 -26.52 -11.76 -8.24
N ASP A 206 -26.35 -10.90 -9.24
CA ASP A 206 -26.74 -9.48 -9.17
C ASP A 206 -28.25 -9.24 -9.13
N GLY A 207 -29.08 -10.21 -9.54
CA GLY A 207 -30.54 -10.09 -9.42
C GLY A 207 -31.07 -10.48 -8.03
N TRP A 208 -30.24 -11.04 -7.15
CA TRP A 208 -30.67 -11.38 -5.79
C TRP A 208 -31.20 -10.19 -4.99
N PRO A 209 -30.54 -9.01 -4.95
CA PRO A 209 -31.03 -7.85 -4.20
C PRO A 209 -32.41 -7.37 -4.67
N GLU A 210 -32.70 -7.43 -5.97
CA GLU A 210 -33.95 -6.96 -6.58
C GLU A 210 -35.17 -7.82 -6.20
N LEU A 211 -34.95 -9.08 -5.80
CA LEU A 211 -36.04 -9.94 -5.36
C LEU A 211 -36.66 -9.44 -4.06
N ASN A 212 -37.99 -9.41 -4.02
CA ASN A 212 -38.71 -9.10 -2.79
C ASN A 212 -38.45 -10.16 -1.70
N THR A 213 -38.66 -9.79 -0.44
CA THR A 213 -38.36 -10.66 0.71
C THR A 213 -39.16 -11.97 0.69
N SER A 214 -40.38 -11.97 0.14
CA SER A 214 -41.23 -13.16 0.02
C SER A 214 -40.62 -14.21 -0.92
N ASN A 215 -40.16 -13.76 -2.10
CA ASN A 215 -39.52 -14.60 -3.11
C ASN A 215 -38.19 -15.16 -2.60
N LYS A 216 -37.40 -14.34 -1.89
CA LYS A 216 -36.17 -14.82 -1.24
C LYS A 216 -36.46 -15.94 -0.24
N GLN A 217 -37.51 -15.79 0.57
CA GLN A 217 -37.92 -16.81 1.54
C GLN A 217 -38.48 -18.08 0.88
N SER A 218 -39.27 -17.94 -0.19
CA SER A 218 -39.81 -19.10 -0.92
C SER A 218 -38.70 -19.91 -1.59
N LEU A 219 -37.75 -19.24 -2.25
CA LEU A 219 -36.56 -19.86 -2.83
C LEU A 219 -35.70 -20.56 -1.78
N GLY A 220 -35.50 -19.94 -0.62
CA GLY A 220 -34.75 -20.55 0.47
C GLY A 220 -35.42 -21.80 1.03
N LYS A 221 -36.74 -21.79 1.21
CA LYS A 221 -37.51 -22.98 1.63
C LYS A 221 -37.45 -24.08 0.58
N ARG A 222 -37.53 -23.71 -0.71
CA ARG A 222 -37.50 -24.64 -1.83
C ARG A 222 -36.16 -25.34 -1.96
N LEU A 223 -35.06 -24.58 -1.99
CA LEU A 223 -33.71 -25.15 -2.04
C LEU A 223 -33.44 -26.04 -0.83
N ARG A 224 -33.82 -25.58 0.37
CA ARG A 224 -33.71 -26.39 1.59
C ARG A 224 -34.43 -27.72 1.45
N LYS A 225 -35.66 -27.72 0.94
CA LYS A 225 -36.45 -28.94 0.70
C LYS A 225 -35.75 -29.89 -0.27
N TYR A 226 -35.11 -29.39 -1.33
CA TYR A 226 -34.38 -30.23 -2.27
C TYR A 226 -33.12 -30.85 -1.68
N VAL A 227 -32.37 -30.07 -0.90
CA VAL A 227 -31.20 -30.58 -0.19
C VAL A 227 -31.62 -31.64 0.85
N GLU A 228 -32.67 -31.37 1.63
CA GLU A 228 -33.19 -32.33 2.63
C GLU A 228 -33.79 -33.60 2.00
N ARG A 229 -34.30 -33.53 0.77
CA ARG A 229 -34.79 -34.69 0.02
C ARG A 229 -33.69 -35.51 -0.66
N GLY A 230 -32.45 -35.01 -0.68
CA GLY A 230 -31.35 -35.63 -1.41
C GLY A 230 -31.42 -35.43 -2.92
N ASP A 231 -32.22 -34.47 -3.41
CA ASP A 231 -32.30 -34.15 -4.84
C ASP A 231 -30.95 -33.60 -5.37
N PHE A 232 -30.10 -33.08 -4.47
CA PHE A 232 -28.72 -32.65 -4.77
C PHE A 232 -27.69 -33.43 -3.93
N ILE A 233 -27.15 -34.49 -4.52
CA ILE A 233 -26.24 -35.45 -3.84
C ILE A 233 -25.00 -34.77 -3.22
N ASN A 234 -24.48 -33.72 -3.87
CA ASN A 234 -23.24 -33.07 -3.46
C ASN A 234 -23.45 -31.79 -2.64
N ILE A 235 -24.65 -31.56 -2.11
CA ILE A 235 -24.94 -30.36 -1.33
C ILE A 235 -25.40 -30.75 0.07
N SER A 236 -24.79 -30.14 1.08
CA SER A 236 -25.21 -30.28 2.47
C SER A 236 -25.48 -28.92 3.11
N ILE A 237 -26.32 -28.90 4.15
CA ILE A 237 -26.61 -27.69 4.92
C ILE A 237 -25.59 -27.61 6.06
N LYS A 238 -24.70 -26.61 6.01
CA LYS A 238 -23.63 -26.45 7.01
C LYS A 238 -24.09 -25.68 8.25
N GLY A 239 -25.06 -24.77 8.09
CA GLY A 239 -25.59 -23.99 9.20
C GLY A 239 -26.19 -22.65 8.77
N LYS A 240 -26.18 -21.68 9.70
CA LYS A 240 -26.68 -20.31 9.47
C LYS A 240 -25.51 -19.32 9.50
N GLY A 241 -25.44 -18.49 8.47
CA GLY A 241 -24.48 -17.38 8.35
C GLY A 241 -25.01 -16.06 8.89
N SER A 242 -24.30 -14.97 8.55
CA SER A 242 -24.71 -13.60 8.86
C SER A 242 -26.10 -13.31 8.30
N GLY A 243 -26.95 -12.65 9.09
CA GLY A 243 -28.33 -12.34 8.68
C GLY A 243 -29.29 -13.54 8.66
N ASN A 244 -28.99 -14.63 9.37
CA ASN A 244 -29.85 -15.82 9.49
C ASN A 244 -30.08 -16.55 8.14
N GLN A 245 -29.20 -16.33 7.16
CA GLN A 245 -29.22 -17.03 5.87
C GLN A 245 -28.56 -18.40 6.02
N LEU A 246 -29.11 -19.41 5.33
CA LEU A 246 -28.51 -20.75 5.32
C LEU A 246 -27.23 -20.76 4.47
N ILE A 247 -26.19 -21.42 5.00
CA ILE A 247 -24.96 -21.73 4.28
C ILE A 247 -25.06 -23.18 3.82
N TYR A 248 -24.88 -23.36 2.53
CA TYR A 248 -24.79 -24.66 1.88
C TYR A 248 -23.33 -24.95 1.58
N ASN A 249 -22.92 -26.21 1.65
CA ASN A 249 -21.61 -26.65 1.21
C ASN A 249 -21.79 -27.54 -0.02
N LYS A 250 -21.16 -27.16 -1.13
CA LYS A 250 -21.04 -28.00 -2.32
C LYS A 250 -19.77 -28.83 -2.19
N ALA A 251 -19.92 -30.11 -1.90
CA ALA A 251 -18.82 -31.06 -1.89
C ALA A 251 -18.35 -31.34 -3.32
N THR A 252 -17.06 -31.59 -3.49
CA THR A 252 -16.54 -32.25 -4.68
C THR A 252 -17.33 -33.56 -4.84
N PRO A 253 -17.97 -33.83 -5.99
CA PRO A 253 -18.44 -35.18 -6.26
C PRO A 253 -17.24 -36.11 -6.09
N LEU A 254 -17.28 -36.96 -5.06
CA LEU A 254 -16.31 -38.05 -4.96
C LEU A 254 -16.51 -38.89 -6.21
N LEU A 255 -15.63 -38.71 -7.18
CA LEU A 255 -15.62 -39.56 -8.36
C LEU A 255 -15.43 -40.98 -7.82
N VAL A 256 -16.42 -41.84 -8.03
CA VAL A 256 -16.40 -43.25 -7.63
C VAL A 256 -15.07 -43.93 -8.05
N GLU A 257 -14.48 -43.46 -9.15
CA GLU A 257 -13.19 -43.90 -9.71
C GLU A 257 -11.97 -43.64 -8.83
N GLN A 258 -12.05 -42.67 -7.92
CA GLN A 258 -10.95 -42.32 -7.03
C GLN A 258 -11.02 -43.06 -5.68
N ILE A 259 -12.13 -43.77 -5.44
CA ILE A 259 -12.33 -44.52 -4.20
C ILE A 259 -11.63 -45.87 -4.33
N VAL A 260 -10.36 -45.91 -3.91
CA VAL A 260 -9.60 -47.14 -3.79
C VAL A 260 -10.03 -47.84 -2.50
N LEU A 261 -10.71 -48.97 -2.65
CA LEU A 261 -11.02 -49.88 -1.55
C LEU A 261 -9.93 -50.93 -1.41
N THR A 262 -9.57 -51.21 -0.17
CA THR A 262 -8.78 -52.39 0.17
C THR A 262 -9.61 -53.65 -0.04
N ASP A 263 -8.98 -54.79 -0.28
CA ASP A 263 -9.69 -56.06 -0.46
C ASP A 263 -10.68 -56.35 0.68
N LYS A 264 -10.29 -56.03 1.92
CA LYS A 264 -11.13 -56.20 3.12
C LYS A 264 -12.35 -55.27 3.12
N GLU A 265 -12.19 -54.01 2.70
CA GLU A 265 -13.30 -53.06 2.55
C GLU A 265 -14.25 -53.51 1.43
N THR A 266 -13.72 -53.99 0.30
CA THR A 266 -14.50 -54.52 -0.81
C THR A 266 -15.33 -55.75 -0.42
N ILE A 267 -14.71 -56.70 0.30
CA ILE A 267 -15.39 -57.90 0.83
C ILE A 267 -16.51 -57.47 1.78
N LEU A 268 -16.21 -56.58 2.74
CA LEU A 268 -17.20 -56.11 3.70
C LEU A 268 -18.36 -55.38 3.04
N LEU A 269 -18.08 -54.50 2.07
CA LEU A 269 -19.11 -53.76 1.35
C LEU A 269 -20.03 -54.70 0.53
N SER A 270 -19.45 -55.73 -0.09
CA SER A 270 -20.22 -56.75 -0.82
C SER A 270 -21.11 -57.60 0.09
N PHE A 271 -20.68 -57.83 1.32
CA PHE A 271 -21.45 -58.57 2.33
C PHE A 271 -22.64 -57.75 2.84
N ILE A 272 -22.44 -56.45 3.10
CA ILE A 272 -23.50 -55.53 3.54
C ILE A 272 -24.63 -55.47 2.51
N ASP A 273 -24.30 -55.48 1.21
CA ASP A 273 -25.28 -55.49 0.12
C ASP A 273 -26.12 -56.78 0.05
N GLN A 274 -25.57 -57.92 0.47
CA GLN A 274 -26.26 -59.22 0.40
C GLN A 274 -27.16 -59.49 1.61
N GLU A 275 -26.70 -59.18 2.81
CA GLU A 275 -27.40 -59.59 4.05
C GLU A 275 -28.21 -58.46 4.70
N GLY A 276 -28.02 -57.20 4.28
CA GLY A 276 -28.78 -56.05 4.77
C GLY A 276 -28.54 -55.66 6.24
N VAL A 277 -27.86 -56.48 7.04
CA VAL A 277 -27.50 -56.22 8.46
C VAL A 277 -26.13 -56.84 8.79
N PHE A 278 -25.41 -56.20 9.72
CA PHE A 278 -24.00 -56.46 10.03
C PHE A 278 -23.75 -57.78 10.78
N GLY A 279 -23.10 -58.74 10.11
CA GLY A 279 -22.27 -59.79 10.70
C GLY A 279 -20.90 -59.78 10.03
N PRO A 280 -19.78 -60.01 10.73
CA PRO A 280 -18.49 -60.19 10.05
C PRO A 280 -18.60 -61.43 9.13
N PRO A 281 -18.14 -61.36 7.87
CA PRO A 281 -18.00 -62.56 7.06
C PRO A 281 -17.17 -63.59 7.82
N ASP A 282 -17.49 -64.88 7.70
CA ASP A 282 -16.75 -65.96 8.40
C ASP A 282 -15.23 -65.90 8.15
N ASP A 283 -14.84 -65.31 7.02
CA ASP A 283 -13.45 -65.15 6.57
C ASP A 283 -12.74 -63.89 7.10
N LEU A 284 -13.45 -62.98 7.79
CA LEU A 284 -12.88 -61.74 8.32
C LEU A 284 -12.89 -61.73 9.86
N ASN A 285 -11.72 -61.60 10.47
CA ASN A 285 -11.62 -61.39 11.91
C ASN A 285 -12.36 -60.09 12.31
N ILE A 286 -13.09 -60.13 13.43
CA ILE A 286 -13.84 -58.99 14.00
C ILE A 286 -13.05 -57.68 14.02
N ASN A 287 -11.75 -57.73 14.35
CA ASN A 287 -10.91 -56.52 14.40
C ASN A 287 -10.66 -55.93 13.01
N ASP A 288 -10.49 -56.78 12.00
CA ASP A 288 -10.33 -56.37 10.62
C ASP A 288 -11.65 -55.84 10.04
N ALA A 289 -12.78 -56.46 10.39
CA ALA A 289 -14.10 -56.02 9.96
C ALA A 289 -14.43 -54.65 10.53
N LYS A 290 -14.09 -54.41 11.81
CA LYS A 290 -14.23 -53.10 12.45
C LYS A 290 -13.34 -52.04 11.80
N LYS A 291 -12.09 -52.38 11.46
CA LYS A 291 -11.17 -51.47 10.79
C LYS A 291 -11.64 -51.11 9.37
N ALA A 292 -12.13 -52.09 8.62
CA ALA A 292 -12.71 -51.89 7.29
C ALA A 292 -14.01 -51.09 7.35
N GLY A 293 -14.88 -51.35 8.33
CA GLY A 293 -16.12 -50.60 8.56
C GLY A 293 -15.84 -49.12 8.82
N ASN A 294 -14.90 -48.80 9.71
CA ASN A 294 -14.48 -47.41 9.94
C ASN A 294 -13.92 -46.76 8.67
N GLY A 295 -13.12 -47.48 7.87
CA GLY A 295 -12.57 -46.97 6.62
C GLY A 295 -13.63 -46.68 5.55
N LEU A 296 -14.67 -47.51 5.47
CA LEU A 296 -15.82 -47.30 4.60
C LEU A 296 -16.71 -46.14 5.08
N GLU A 297 -16.87 -45.96 6.39
CA GLU A 297 -17.60 -44.85 7.00
C GLU A 297 -16.85 -43.52 6.79
N ASP A 298 -15.52 -43.50 6.96
CA ASP A 298 -14.66 -42.35 6.66
C ASP A 298 -14.73 -41.96 5.17
N LYS A 299 -14.90 -42.94 4.28
CA LYS A 299 -15.09 -42.73 2.83
C LYS A 299 -16.53 -42.38 2.45
N GLY A 300 -17.45 -42.35 3.41
CA GLY A 300 -18.86 -42.03 3.20
C GLY A 300 -19.63 -43.09 2.39
N LEU A 301 -19.15 -44.34 2.33
CA LEU A 301 -19.81 -45.44 1.62
C LEU A 301 -20.85 -46.17 2.47
N ILE A 302 -20.70 -46.11 3.79
CA ILE A 302 -21.65 -46.67 4.76
C ILE A 302 -21.92 -45.65 5.86
N GLU A 303 -23.08 -45.73 6.50
CA GLU A 303 -23.45 -44.92 7.65
C GLU A 303 -23.95 -45.82 8.78
N SER A 304 -23.45 -45.59 10.00
CA SER A 304 -23.88 -46.31 11.21
C SER A 304 -25.18 -45.70 11.76
N THR A 305 -26.29 -46.42 11.64
CA THR A 305 -27.59 -46.03 12.23
C THR A 305 -27.86 -46.82 13.50
N GLN A 306 -28.88 -46.41 14.28
CA GLN A 306 -29.33 -47.16 15.47
C GLN A 306 -29.80 -48.58 15.12
N ASP A 307 -30.27 -48.79 13.89
CA ASP A 307 -30.79 -50.06 13.39
C ASP A 307 -29.70 -50.91 12.67
N GLY A 308 -28.45 -50.45 12.67
CA GLY A 308 -27.32 -51.11 12.01
C GLY A 308 -26.62 -50.24 10.96
N THR A 309 -25.68 -50.83 10.24
CA THR A 309 -24.90 -50.14 9.20
C THR A 309 -25.60 -50.26 7.85
N GLN A 310 -25.84 -49.14 7.18
CA GLN A 310 -26.50 -49.10 5.86
C GLN A 310 -25.56 -48.51 4.80
N LEU A 311 -25.73 -48.93 3.54
CA LEU A 311 -25.03 -48.31 2.40
C LEU A 311 -25.58 -46.90 2.17
N THR A 312 -24.67 -45.93 1.98
CA THR A 312 -25.05 -44.61 1.49
C THR A 312 -25.36 -44.67 -0.01
N SER A 313 -25.90 -43.58 -0.58
CA SER A 313 -26.07 -43.46 -2.04
C SER A 313 -24.76 -43.65 -2.80
N LEU A 314 -23.64 -43.14 -2.26
CA LEU A 314 -22.31 -43.32 -2.81
C LEU A 314 -21.86 -44.79 -2.73
N GLY A 315 -22.16 -45.46 -1.61
CA GLY A 315 -21.92 -46.89 -1.43
C GLY A 315 -22.65 -47.75 -2.48
N LEU A 316 -23.93 -47.46 -2.72
CA LEU A 316 -24.73 -48.14 -3.73
C LEU A 316 -24.20 -47.90 -5.15
N GLU A 317 -23.84 -46.66 -5.49
CA GLU A 317 -23.28 -46.33 -6.81
C GLU A 317 -21.95 -47.05 -7.05
N TRP A 318 -21.06 -47.05 -6.06
CA TRP A 318 -19.80 -47.79 -6.12
C TRP A 318 -20.05 -49.28 -6.31
N MET A 319 -20.98 -49.87 -5.55
CA MET A 319 -21.35 -51.30 -5.65
C MET A 319 -21.91 -51.68 -7.03
N LEU A 320 -22.78 -50.84 -7.60
CA LEU A 320 -23.32 -51.06 -8.95
C LEU A 320 -22.20 -51.04 -9.99
N LYS A 321 -21.28 -50.08 -9.90
CA LYS A 321 -20.14 -49.98 -10.81
C LYS A 321 -19.19 -51.18 -10.68
N PHE A 322 -18.83 -51.54 -9.45
CA PHE A 322 -17.99 -52.70 -9.15
C PHE A 322 -18.58 -54.01 -9.69
N ARG A 323 -19.90 -54.21 -9.57
CA ARG A 323 -20.60 -55.38 -10.12
C ARG A 323 -20.56 -55.41 -11.65
N VAL A 324 -20.72 -54.25 -12.31
CA VAL A 324 -20.64 -54.14 -13.77
C VAL A 324 -19.22 -54.50 -14.25
N GLU A 325 -18.18 -53.96 -13.62
CA GLU A 325 -16.78 -54.21 -13.97
C GLU A 325 -16.39 -55.68 -13.79
N ASN A 326 -16.78 -56.32 -12.68
CA ASN A 326 -16.49 -57.74 -12.44
C ASN A 326 -17.28 -58.69 -13.35
N ASN A 327 -18.52 -58.33 -13.72
CA ASN A 327 -19.29 -59.10 -14.70
C ASN A 327 -18.71 -58.98 -16.12
N MET A 328 -18.06 -57.87 -16.46
CA MET A 328 -17.33 -57.75 -17.73
C MET A 328 -16.02 -58.56 -17.72
N SER A 329 -15.29 -58.57 -16.59
CA SER A 329 -14.04 -59.33 -16.44
C SER A 329 -14.27 -60.85 -16.57
N SER A 330 -15.32 -61.38 -15.91
CA SER A 330 -15.67 -62.81 -15.99
C SER A 330 -16.14 -63.25 -17.38
N LYS A 331 -16.86 -62.39 -18.12
CA LYS A 331 -17.23 -62.67 -19.52
C LYS A 331 -16.02 -62.72 -20.46
N ASN A 332 -15.01 -61.86 -20.26
CA ASN A 332 -13.81 -61.87 -21.10
C ASN A 332 -12.89 -63.08 -20.81
N GLN A 333 -12.88 -63.62 -19.59
CA GLN A 333 -12.14 -64.86 -19.30
C GLN A 333 -12.81 -66.13 -19.90
N GLY A 334 -14.12 -66.11 -20.12
CA GLY A 334 -14.85 -67.20 -20.78
C GLY A 334 -14.67 -67.27 -22.30
N VAL A 335 -14.25 -66.19 -22.96
CA VAL A 335 -14.09 -66.14 -24.43
C VAL A 335 -12.70 -66.63 -24.89
N SER A 336 -11.69 -66.67 -24.01
CA SER A 336 -10.35 -67.16 -24.37
C SER A 336 -10.14 -68.68 -24.25
N GLN A 337 -11.15 -69.47 -23.83
CA GLN A 337 -11.02 -70.93 -23.76
C GLN A 337 -11.86 -71.72 -24.78
N LEU A 338 -12.59 -71.05 -25.68
CA LEU A 338 -13.46 -71.72 -26.66
C LEU A 338 -12.95 -71.71 -28.11
N ASP A 339 -11.79 -71.11 -28.41
CA ASP A 339 -11.21 -71.07 -29.78
C ASP A 339 -9.84 -71.77 -29.91
N LEU A 340 -9.56 -72.79 -29.09
CA LEU A 340 -8.34 -73.62 -29.24
C LEU A 340 -8.61 -75.13 -29.34
N VAL A 341 -9.84 -75.54 -29.62
CA VAL A 341 -10.16 -76.92 -30.02
C VAL A 341 -11.10 -76.92 -31.23
N THR A 342 -10.53 -76.65 -32.41
CA THR A 342 -10.86 -77.34 -33.67
C THR A 342 -9.70 -77.26 -34.64
#